data_AF-A0A6N0LKQ9-F1
#
_entry.id   AF-A0A6N0LKQ9-F1
#
_cell.length_a   1.000
_cell.length_b   1.000
_cell.length_c   1.000
_cell.angle_alpha   90.00
_cell.angle_beta   90.00
_cell.angle_gamma   90.00
#
_symmetry.space_group_name_H-M   'P 1'
#
loop_
_entity.id
_entity.type
_entity.pdbx_description
1 polymer ?
#
loop_
_entity_poly.entity_id
_entity_poly.type
_entity_poly.pdbx_seq_one_letter_code
_entity_poly.pdbx_strand_id
1 'polypeptide(L)'
;MNARFEISSLFATETDVRSAYFGTDLWLKAPNGNPTNLTESQWLQVRTAAFKAWFGDWEFNPAQASKIVDENGEPQVVYHGTRHSFESFDHLCLSNNTGNDGHYGAGFYFSTEQMEAATYGDLLYPVFINLKKPVFDCPECLEPIAAQFGIYKEFLTVDKDWLADQIAAKDEHAGQLARLFAQGLSYENAWDEFIANGGNFHDNVLDLNCVGDLYENIDTAIGCYNMDFINEHFGEVPEHAKVYGFDEPVRIIYMTDMGNCGQSFTHISKGCGFDGVWANSEVVAFEANQIKSATGNNGQFSTDANIYH
;
A
#
# COMPACT_ATOMS: atom_id res chain seq x y z
N MET A 1 -16.50 -25.16 3.96
CA MET A 1 -17.10 -24.22 3.00
C MET A 1 -18.34 -23.63 3.64
N ASN A 2 -18.46 -22.31 3.68
CA ASN A 2 -19.52 -21.60 4.40
C ASN A 2 -20.75 -21.45 3.49
N ALA A 3 -21.97 -21.71 3.97
CA ALA A 3 -23.19 -21.74 3.14
C ALA A 3 -23.47 -20.41 2.40
N ARG A 4 -22.93 -19.29 2.88
CA ARG A 4 -22.99 -17.98 2.19
C ARG A 4 -22.14 -17.91 0.92
N PHE A 5 -21.04 -18.68 0.85
CA PHE A 5 -20.14 -18.72 -0.31
C PHE A 5 -20.83 -19.36 -1.53
N GLU A 6 -21.56 -20.45 -1.33
CA GLU A 6 -22.29 -21.13 -2.41
C GLU A 6 -23.40 -20.25 -2.99
N ILE A 7 -24.11 -19.47 -2.16
CA ILE A 7 -25.25 -18.64 -2.61
C ILE A 7 -24.82 -17.51 -3.54
N SER A 8 -23.68 -16.85 -3.29
CA SER A 8 -23.26 -15.68 -4.10
C SER A 8 -22.70 -16.06 -5.48
N SER A 9 -22.14 -17.27 -5.61
CA SER A 9 -21.66 -17.81 -6.90
C SER A 9 -22.79 -18.19 -7.87
N LEU A 10 -24.05 -18.13 -7.43
CA LEU A 10 -25.23 -18.54 -8.19
C LEU A 10 -25.97 -17.36 -8.85
N PHE A 11 -25.62 -16.11 -8.55
CA PHE A 11 -26.30 -14.96 -9.13
C PHE A 11 -25.81 -14.67 -10.55
N ALA A 12 -26.43 -15.32 -11.54
CA ALA A 12 -26.09 -15.12 -12.93
C ALA A 12 -26.45 -13.71 -13.42
N THR A 13 -27.48 -13.09 -12.85
CA THR A 13 -28.01 -11.79 -13.28
C THR A 13 -28.27 -10.84 -12.11
N GLU A 14 -28.35 -9.54 -12.39
CA GLU A 14 -28.82 -8.53 -11.43
C GLU A 14 -30.22 -8.85 -10.88
N THR A 15 -31.09 -9.51 -11.67
CA THR A 15 -32.41 -9.94 -11.22
C THR A 15 -32.31 -11.00 -10.13
N ASP A 16 -31.38 -11.95 -10.24
CA ASP A 16 -31.16 -12.98 -9.22
C ASP A 16 -30.70 -12.35 -7.90
N VAL A 17 -29.76 -11.41 -7.98
CA VAL A 17 -29.32 -10.62 -6.82
C VAL A 17 -30.50 -9.87 -6.21
N ARG A 18 -31.27 -9.13 -7.02
CA ARG A 18 -32.43 -8.38 -6.52
C ARG A 18 -33.44 -9.31 -5.83
N SER A 19 -33.77 -10.45 -6.44
CA SER A 19 -34.69 -11.42 -5.86
C SER A 19 -34.21 -12.00 -4.52
N ALA A 20 -32.90 -12.13 -4.33
CA ALA A 20 -32.33 -12.66 -3.09
C ALA A 20 -32.30 -11.65 -1.94
N TYR A 21 -32.06 -10.38 -2.25
CA TYR A 21 -31.80 -9.36 -1.21
C TYR A 21 -32.93 -8.36 -1.00
N PHE A 22 -33.78 -8.11 -2.00
CA PHE A 22 -34.82 -7.08 -1.92
C PHE A 22 -35.78 -7.35 -0.76
N GLY A 23 -35.98 -6.35 0.10
CA GLY A 23 -36.83 -6.47 1.30
C GLY A 23 -36.16 -7.13 2.51
N THR A 24 -34.89 -7.51 2.41
CA THR A 24 -34.09 -7.99 3.54
C THR A 24 -33.29 -6.85 4.18
N ASP A 25 -32.81 -7.04 5.41
CA ASP A 25 -31.93 -6.07 6.10
C ASP A 25 -30.56 -5.89 5.41
N LEU A 26 -30.23 -6.76 4.44
CA LEU A 26 -28.98 -6.72 3.67
C LEU A 26 -29.11 -5.92 2.36
N TRP A 27 -30.33 -5.51 1.98
CA TRP A 27 -30.56 -4.71 0.78
C TRP A 27 -29.80 -3.38 0.85
N LEU A 28 -28.96 -3.09 -0.16
CA LEU A 28 -28.14 -1.88 -0.25
C LEU A 28 -27.22 -1.67 0.96
N LYS A 29 -26.72 -2.78 1.53
CA LYS A 29 -25.69 -2.79 2.57
C LYS A 29 -24.36 -3.30 2.02
N ALA A 30 -23.28 -2.68 2.47
CA ALA A 30 -21.94 -3.19 2.29
C ALA A 30 -21.65 -4.34 3.28
N PRO A 31 -20.58 -5.13 3.09
CA PRO A 31 -20.23 -6.24 3.98
C PRO A 31 -20.00 -5.83 5.44
N ASN A 32 -19.59 -4.58 5.69
CA ASN A 32 -19.42 -4.04 7.04
C ASN A 32 -20.75 -3.64 7.72
N GLY A 33 -21.90 -3.77 7.04
CA GLY A 33 -23.22 -3.42 7.55
C GLY A 33 -23.65 -1.97 7.35
N ASN A 34 -22.76 -1.10 6.88
CA ASN A 34 -23.08 0.28 6.51
C ASN A 34 -23.89 0.32 5.20
N PRO A 35 -24.64 1.40 4.95
CA PRO A 35 -25.20 1.66 3.62
C PRO A 35 -24.11 1.61 2.54
N THR A 36 -24.46 1.07 1.38
CA THR A 36 -23.56 1.07 0.21
C THR A 36 -23.27 2.49 -0.30
N ASN A 37 -22.07 2.70 -0.84
CA ASN A 37 -21.71 3.90 -1.61
C ASN A 37 -22.07 3.76 -3.10
N LEU A 38 -22.49 2.57 -3.54
CA LEU A 38 -22.86 2.28 -4.93
C LEU A 38 -24.31 2.69 -5.22
N THR A 39 -24.60 3.00 -6.48
CA THR A 39 -26.00 3.06 -6.93
C THR A 39 -26.64 1.67 -6.89
N GLU A 40 -27.97 1.56 -6.86
CA GLU A 40 -28.66 0.26 -6.85
C GLU A 40 -28.22 -0.65 -8.01
N SER A 41 -28.09 -0.10 -9.22
CA SER A 41 -27.64 -0.88 -10.39
C SER A 41 -26.21 -1.39 -10.21
N GLN A 42 -25.28 -0.55 -9.74
CA GLN A 42 -23.91 -0.98 -9.45
C GLN A 42 -23.87 -2.03 -8.32
N TRP A 43 -24.64 -1.82 -7.25
CA TRP A 43 -24.73 -2.74 -6.11
C TRP A 43 -25.19 -4.15 -6.54
N LEU A 44 -26.13 -4.21 -7.49
CA LEU A 44 -26.57 -5.46 -8.11
C LEU A 44 -25.48 -6.06 -9.02
N GLN A 45 -24.86 -5.25 -9.88
CA GLN A 45 -23.83 -5.69 -10.82
C GLN A 45 -22.65 -6.33 -10.13
N VAL A 46 -22.12 -5.69 -9.09
CA VAL A 46 -20.91 -6.17 -8.40
C VAL A 46 -21.09 -7.49 -7.65
N ARG A 47 -22.34 -7.94 -7.49
CA ARG A 47 -22.71 -9.21 -6.85
C ARG A 47 -23.03 -10.32 -7.85
N THR A 48 -23.00 -10.04 -9.14
CA THR A 48 -23.17 -11.07 -10.17
C THR A 48 -21.94 -11.98 -10.27
N ALA A 49 -22.17 -13.22 -10.68
CA ALA A 49 -21.12 -14.19 -10.91
C ALA A 49 -20.11 -13.72 -11.97
N ALA A 50 -20.59 -13.04 -13.03
CA ALA A 50 -19.75 -12.47 -14.08
C ALA A 50 -18.78 -11.42 -13.51
N PHE A 51 -19.29 -10.45 -12.75
CA PHE A 51 -18.44 -9.44 -12.11
C PHE A 51 -17.39 -10.08 -11.20
N LYS A 52 -17.80 -11.02 -10.34
CA LYS A 52 -16.89 -11.70 -9.40
C LYS A 52 -15.87 -12.59 -10.11
N ALA A 53 -16.19 -13.15 -11.27
CA ALA A 53 -15.22 -13.90 -12.06
C ALA A 53 -14.09 -13.00 -12.58
N TRP A 54 -14.42 -11.77 -12.96
CA TRP A 54 -13.44 -10.78 -13.43
C TRP A 54 -12.73 -10.07 -12.28
N PHE A 55 -13.46 -9.39 -11.41
CA PHE A 55 -12.94 -8.59 -10.29
C PHE A 55 -12.37 -9.45 -9.15
N GLY A 56 -12.83 -10.70 -9.03
CA GLY A 56 -12.63 -11.57 -7.87
C GLY A 56 -13.77 -11.43 -6.85
N ASP A 57 -13.96 -12.47 -6.03
CA ASP A 57 -15.01 -12.50 -5.02
C ASP A 57 -14.65 -11.63 -3.82
N TRP A 58 -14.90 -10.34 -3.96
CA TRP A 58 -14.59 -9.32 -2.96
C TRP A 58 -15.36 -9.49 -1.64
N GLU A 59 -16.54 -10.15 -1.66
CA GLU A 59 -17.36 -10.38 -0.46
C GLU A 59 -16.80 -11.50 0.44
N PHE A 60 -16.23 -12.56 -0.15
CA PHE A 60 -15.83 -13.76 0.61
C PHE A 60 -14.38 -14.22 0.39
N ASN A 61 -13.67 -13.66 -0.58
CA ASN A 61 -12.25 -13.89 -0.84
C ASN A 61 -11.53 -12.59 -1.25
N PRO A 62 -11.55 -11.54 -0.40
CA PRO A 62 -10.98 -10.23 -0.72
C PRO A 62 -9.47 -10.28 -1.01
N ALA A 63 -8.77 -11.29 -0.49
CA ALA A 63 -7.35 -11.51 -0.77
C ALA A 63 -7.09 -11.77 -2.28
N GLN A 64 -8.02 -12.42 -2.98
CA GLN A 64 -7.90 -12.76 -4.41
C GLN A 64 -8.68 -11.80 -5.33
N ALA A 65 -9.42 -10.85 -4.76
CA ALA A 65 -10.09 -9.79 -5.50
C ALA A 65 -9.17 -8.61 -5.77
N SER A 66 -9.59 -7.78 -6.73
CA SER A 66 -9.02 -6.46 -6.97
C SER A 66 -8.95 -5.68 -5.66
N LYS A 67 -7.90 -4.88 -5.54
CA LYS A 67 -7.69 -4.03 -4.38
C LYS A 67 -8.48 -2.75 -4.45
N ILE A 68 -8.96 -2.33 -5.63
CA ILE A 68 -9.71 -1.08 -5.85
C ILE A 68 -11.11 -1.15 -5.20
N VAL A 69 -11.14 -0.98 -3.88
CA VAL A 69 -12.34 -1.04 -3.03
C VAL A 69 -12.44 0.21 -2.15
N ASP A 70 -13.66 0.58 -1.79
CA ASP A 70 -13.93 1.73 -0.92
C ASP A 70 -13.69 1.40 0.56
N GLU A 71 -13.93 2.37 1.44
CA GLU A 71 -13.80 2.20 2.89
C GLU A 71 -14.77 1.16 3.49
N ASN A 72 -15.82 0.78 2.75
CA ASN A 72 -16.74 -0.27 3.13
C ASN A 72 -16.31 -1.66 2.64
N GLY A 73 -15.24 -1.74 1.85
CA GLY A 73 -14.75 -2.96 1.21
C GLY A 73 -15.57 -3.35 -0.03
N GLU A 74 -16.41 -2.46 -0.56
CA GLU A 74 -17.12 -2.69 -1.83
C GLU A 74 -16.26 -2.23 -3.02
N PRO A 75 -16.43 -2.79 -4.23
CA PRO A 75 -15.72 -2.32 -5.42
C PRO A 75 -15.91 -0.81 -5.63
N GLN A 76 -14.81 -0.06 -5.71
CA GLN A 76 -14.86 1.39 -5.84
C GLN A 76 -15.03 1.78 -7.30
N VAL A 77 -15.97 2.69 -7.56
CA VAL A 77 -16.06 3.38 -8.85
C VAL A 77 -14.98 4.46 -8.90
N VAL A 78 -14.12 4.40 -9.91
CA VAL A 78 -13.13 5.44 -10.22
C VAL A 78 -13.44 6.06 -11.59
N TYR A 79 -12.81 7.18 -11.89
CA TYR A 79 -13.22 8.05 -12.98
C TYR A 79 -12.08 8.34 -13.95
N HIS A 80 -12.37 8.25 -15.24
CA HIS A 80 -11.47 8.72 -16.30
C HIS A 80 -12.14 9.87 -17.07
N GLY A 81 -11.48 11.03 -17.12
CA GLY A 81 -11.92 12.16 -17.94
C GLY A 81 -11.24 12.18 -19.30
N THR A 82 -12.00 12.42 -20.36
CA THR A 82 -11.51 12.42 -21.73
C THR A 82 -12.34 13.35 -22.64
N ARG A 83 -11.83 13.62 -23.84
CA ARG A 83 -12.50 14.45 -24.86
C ARG A 83 -13.15 13.63 -25.97
N HIS A 84 -12.96 12.31 -25.96
CA HIS A 84 -13.42 11.42 -27.02
C HIS A 84 -14.22 10.25 -26.45
N SER A 85 -15.28 9.88 -27.14
CA SER A 85 -16.01 8.65 -26.83
C SER A 85 -15.29 7.45 -27.44
N PHE A 86 -15.12 6.39 -26.66
CA PHE A 86 -14.57 5.12 -27.11
C PHE A 86 -15.19 3.96 -26.33
N GLU A 87 -14.94 2.74 -26.81
CA GLU A 87 -15.38 1.50 -26.17
C GLU A 87 -14.22 0.71 -25.54
N SER A 88 -12.97 1.06 -25.84
CA SER A 88 -11.78 0.40 -25.29
C SER A 88 -10.64 1.39 -25.08
N PHE A 89 -9.88 1.17 -24.02
CA PHE A 89 -8.60 1.84 -23.80
C PHE A 89 -7.52 1.25 -24.73
N ASP A 90 -6.70 2.11 -25.32
CA ASP A 90 -5.66 1.72 -26.28
C ASP A 90 -4.29 2.27 -25.86
N HIS A 91 -3.30 1.38 -25.78
CA HIS A 91 -1.91 1.72 -25.44
C HIS A 91 -1.29 2.70 -26.44
N LEU A 92 -1.75 2.72 -27.69
CA LEU A 92 -1.32 3.67 -28.70
C LEU A 92 -1.79 5.10 -28.42
N CYS A 93 -2.71 5.27 -27.47
CA CYS A 93 -3.27 6.56 -27.07
C CYS A 93 -2.72 7.08 -25.73
N LEU A 94 -1.81 6.34 -25.08
CA LEU A 94 -1.17 6.82 -23.86
C LEU A 94 -0.46 8.16 -24.11
N SER A 95 -0.51 9.04 -23.12
CA SER A 95 0.18 10.34 -23.14
C SER A 95 -0.29 11.35 -24.19
N ASN A 96 -1.24 11.01 -25.08
CA ASN A 96 -1.70 11.92 -26.14
C ASN A 96 -2.28 13.24 -25.61
N ASN A 97 -2.85 13.24 -24.40
CA ASN A 97 -3.43 14.43 -23.77
C ASN A 97 -2.43 15.22 -22.90
N THR A 98 -1.38 14.58 -22.40
CA THR A 98 -0.49 15.15 -21.36
C THR A 98 0.96 15.38 -21.83
N GLY A 99 1.41 14.64 -22.85
CA GLY A 99 2.78 14.67 -23.35
C GLY A 99 3.82 14.03 -22.43
N ASN A 100 3.40 13.35 -21.36
CA ASN A 100 4.26 12.56 -20.45
C ASN A 100 3.68 11.16 -20.22
N ASP A 101 4.51 10.20 -19.84
CA ASP A 101 4.08 8.83 -19.51
C ASP A 101 3.42 8.72 -18.12
N GLY A 102 3.07 9.85 -17.50
CA GLY A 102 2.43 9.92 -16.19
C GLY A 102 3.39 9.74 -15.00
N HIS A 103 3.13 10.47 -13.91
CA HIS A 103 4.00 10.49 -12.71
C HIS A 103 4.10 9.13 -12.01
N TYR A 104 3.11 8.28 -12.19
CA TYR A 104 2.99 6.98 -11.53
C TYR A 104 3.22 5.79 -12.47
N GLY A 105 3.80 6.03 -13.65
CA GLY A 105 4.09 5.01 -14.64
C GLY A 105 3.13 5.05 -15.83
N ALA A 106 3.60 4.54 -16.97
CA ALA A 106 2.79 4.46 -18.18
C ALA A 106 1.57 3.55 -17.98
N GLY A 107 0.38 4.04 -18.32
CA GLY A 107 -0.85 3.26 -18.27
C GLY A 107 -2.11 4.13 -18.37
N PHE A 108 -3.26 3.52 -18.11
CA PHE A 108 -4.55 4.20 -18.15
C PHE A 108 -4.86 4.81 -16.78
N TYR A 109 -4.97 6.13 -16.74
CA TYR A 109 -5.15 6.90 -15.51
C TYR A 109 -6.62 7.06 -15.14
N PHE A 110 -6.91 6.84 -13.86
CA PHE A 110 -8.19 7.05 -13.23
C PHE A 110 -7.99 7.80 -11.91
N SER A 111 -9.00 8.53 -11.47
CA SER A 111 -9.02 9.12 -10.12
C SER A 111 -10.20 8.60 -9.33
N THR A 112 -10.02 8.39 -8.03
CA THR A 112 -11.11 8.19 -7.07
C THR A 112 -11.94 9.47 -6.89
N GLU A 113 -11.39 10.63 -7.29
CA GLU A 113 -12.04 11.92 -7.25
C GLU A 113 -12.61 12.32 -8.61
N GLN A 114 -13.94 12.32 -8.72
CA GLN A 114 -14.65 12.72 -9.94
C GLN A 114 -14.25 14.12 -10.45
N MET A 115 -14.04 15.08 -9.55
CA MET A 115 -13.69 16.46 -9.92
C MET A 115 -12.27 16.55 -10.51
N GLU A 116 -11.33 15.76 -9.99
CA GLU A 116 -9.97 15.67 -10.53
C GLU A 116 -9.98 15.07 -11.94
N ALA A 117 -10.65 13.93 -12.11
CA ALA A 117 -10.77 13.29 -13.41
C ALA A 117 -11.41 14.21 -14.47
N ALA A 118 -12.44 14.98 -14.10
CA ALA A 118 -13.12 15.91 -15.00
C ALA A 118 -12.22 17.03 -15.55
N THR A 119 -11.06 17.30 -14.95
CA THR A 119 -10.09 18.29 -15.49
C THR A 119 -9.44 17.84 -16.79
N TYR A 120 -9.44 16.53 -17.08
CA TYR A 120 -8.83 15.94 -18.27
C TYR A 120 -9.78 15.86 -19.48
N GLY A 121 -11.08 16.08 -19.27
CA GLY A 121 -12.06 16.22 -20.34
C GLY A 121 -13.51 16.14 -19.88
N ASP A 122 -14.41 16.66 -20.72
CA ASP A 122 -15.83 16.81 -20.40
C ASP A 122 -16.61 15.47 -20.40
N LEU A 123 -16.06 14.43 -21.03
CA LEU A 123 -16.63 13.08 -20.99
C LEU A 123 -15.99 12.31 -19.84
N LEU A 124 -16.84 11.88 -18.91
CA LEU A 124 -16.42 11.17 -17.71
C LEU A 124 -16.85 9.70 -17.79
N TYR A 125 -15.89 8.80 -17.64
CA TYR A 125 -16.10 7.36 -17.61
C TYR A 125 -16.00 6.86 -16.17
N PRO A 126 -17.13 6.58 -15.49
CA PRO A 126 -17.13 5.83 -14.25
C PRO A 126 -16.86 4.35 -14.55
N VAL A 127 -15.83 3.79 -13.93
CA VAL A 127 -15.38 2.42 -14.18
C VAL A 127 -15.06 1.68 -12.88
N PHE A 128 -15.12 0.36 -12.94
CA PHE A 128 -14.46 -0.53 -11.99
C PHE A 128 -13.09 -0.92 -12.56
N ILE A 129 -12.12 -1.12 -11.68
CA ILE A 129 -10.76 -1.52 -12.05
C ILE A 129 -10.35 -2.81 -11.34
N ASN A 130 -9.74 -3.73 -12.09
CA ASN A 130 -9.23 -5.01 -11.60
C ASN A 130 -7.70 -4.99 -11.43
N LEU A 131 -7.22 -4.50 -10.28
CA LEU A 131 -5.81 -4.58 -9.85
C LEU A 131 -5.71 -5.54 -8.66
N LYS A 132 -5.30 -6.78 -8.87
CA LYS A 132 -5.14 -7.78 -7.80
C LYS A 132 -3.86 -7.56 -7.00
N LYS A 133 -2.83 -6.99 -7.63
CA LYS A 133 -1.53 -6.70 -7.02
C LYS A 133 -1.00 -5.35 -7.52
N PRO A 134 -1.63 -4.23 -7.14
CA PRO A 134 -1.11 -2.91 -7.47
C PRO A 134 0.17 -2.61 -6.69
N VAL A 135 1.02 -1.77 -7.25
CA VAL A 135 2.05 -1.06 -6.50
C VAL A 135 1.35 0.06 -5.72
N PHE A 136 1.60 0.15 -4.42
CA PHE A 136 1.22 1.31 -3.62
C PHE A 136 2.42 2.25 -3.46
N ASP A 137 2.19 3.56 -3.42
CA ASP A 137 3.26 4.55 -3.22
C ASP A 137 3.68 4.64 -1.75
N CYS A 138 4.34 3.58 -1.27
CA CYS A 138 4.85 3.44 0.10
C CYS A 138 6.24 2.77 0.09
N PRO A 139 7.16 3.08 1.03
CA PRO A 139 8.52 2.53 1.02
C PRO A 139 8.57 0.99 1.01
N GLU A 140 7.77 0.34 1.87
CA GLU A 140 7.71 -1.12 1.97
C GLU A 140 7.14 -1.76 0.70
N CYS A 141 6.21 -1.06 0.06
CA CYS A 141 5.55 -1.48 -1.17
C CYS A 141 6.49 -1.41 -2.37
N LEU A 142 7.45 -0.47 -2.35
CA LEU A 142 8.41 -0.20 -3.42
C LEU A 142 9.71 -0.98 -3.26
N GLU A 143 10.01 -1.49 -2.07
CA GLU A 143 11.21 -2.31 -1.82
C GLU A 143 11.44 -3.44 -2.86
N PRO A 144 10.42 -4.23 -3.28
CA PRO A 144 10.63 -5.29 -4.27
C PRO A 144 11.08 -4.81 -5.65
N ILE A 145 10.90 -3.52 -5.96
CA ILE A 145 11.28 -2.91 -7.24
C ILE A 145 12.41 -1.90 -7.11
N ALA A 146 12.67 -1.33 -5.93
CA ALA A 146 13.65 -0.26 -5.68
C ALA A 146 15.05 -0.57 -6.25
N ALA A 147 15.55 -1.79 -6.02
CA ALA A 147 16.87 -2.21 -6.50
C ALA A 147 17.00 -2.18 -8.04
N GLN A 148 15.90 -2.36 -8.78
CA GLN A 148 15.89 -2.28 -10.25
C GLN A 148 16.09 -0.83 -10.75
N PHE A 149 15.90 0.16 -9.89
CA PHE A 149 16.15 1.58 -10.15
C PHE A 149 17.45 2.07 -9.50
N GLY A 150 18.28 1.15 -9.01
CA GLY A 150 19.54 1.51 -8.33
C GLY A 150 19.34 2.09 -6.93
N ILE A 151 18.15 1.94 -6.34
CA ILE A 151 17.84 2.38 -4.98
C ILE A 151 18.04 1.18 -4.06
N TYR A 152 19.02 1.26 -3.18
CA TYR A 152 19.39 0.19 -2.26
C TYR A 152 19.19 0.64 -0.82
N LYS A 153 18.92 -0.33 0.06
CA LYS A 153 18.96 -0.06 1.48
C LYS A 153 20.41 0.06 1.94
N GLU A 154 20.68 1.05 2.76
CA GLU A 154 21.97 1.28 3.40
C GLU A 154 21.86 1.01 4.91
N PHE A 155 23.02 0.87 5.56
CA PHE A 155 23.06 0.71 7.02
C PHE A 155 22.63 2.03 7.65
N LEU A 156 21.45 2.04 8.28
CA LEU A 156 20.94 3.24 8.95
C LEU A 156 21.31 3.25 10.43
N THR A 157 21.03 2.14 11.11
CA THR A 157 21.15 2.09 12.56
C THR A 157 21.38 0.67 13.08
N VAL A 158 21.44 0.51 14.39
CA VAL A 158 21.65 -0.78 15.05
C VAL A 158 20.39 -1.26 15.75
N ASP A 159 20.24 -2.58 15.87
CA ASP A 159 19.19 -3.19 16.67
C ASP A 159 19.33 -2.78 18.14
N LYS A 160 18.29 -2.13 18.67
CA LYS A 160 18.24 -1.57 20.02
C LYS A 160 18.29 -2.64 21.11
N ASP A 161 17.70 -3.80 20.86
CA ASP A 161 17.68 -4.92 21.80
C ASP A 161 19.05 -5.60 21.83
N TRP A 162 19.63 -5.84 20.65
CA TRP A 162 21.00 -6.36 20.56
C TRP A 162 22.00 -5.46 21.30
N LEU A 163 21.90 -4.14 21.09
CA LEU A 163 22.79 -3.19 21.76
C LEU A 163 22.58 -3.21 23.28
N ALA A 164 21.33 -3.35 23.75
CA ALA A 164 21.03 -3.42 25.17
C ALA A 164 21.66 -4.66 25.80
N ASP A 165 21.66 -5.78 25.07
CA ASP A 165 22.33 -7.01 25.50
C ASP A 165 23.86 -6.88 25.52
N GLN A 166 24.47 -6.18 24.57
CA GLN A 166 25.92 -5.89 24.61
C GLN A 166 26.29 -5.00 25.80
N ILE A 167 25.50 -3.96 26.06
CA ILE A 167 25.68 -3.08 27.22
C ILE A 167 25.53 -3.89 28.51
N ALA A 168 24.47 -4.69 28.64
CA ALA A 168 24.22 -5.52 29.81
C ALA A 168 25.31 -6.55 30.09
N ALA A 169 25.91 -7.13 29.04
CA ALA A 169 27.02 -8.07 29.17
C ALA A 169 28.29 -7.40 29.72
N LYS A 170 28.45 -6.09 29.50
CA LYS A 170 29.58 -5.30 29.96
C LYS A 170 29.34 -4.64 31.32
N ASP A 171 28.12 -4.16 31.54
CA ASP A 171 27.66 -3.47 32.73
C ASP A 171 26.15 -3.74 32.91
N GLU A 172 25.83 -4.53 33.94
CA GLU A 172 24.45 -4.97 34.22
C GLU A 172 23.51 -3.79 34.47
N HIS A 173 23.98 -2.75 35.16
CA HIS A 173 23.16 -1.58 35.53
C HIS A 173 22.92 -0.67 34.33
N ALA A 174 23.96 -0.41 33.55
CA ALA A 174 23.82 0.26 32.26
C ALA A 174 22.87 -0.51 31.33
N GLY A 175 22.92 -1.84 31.35
CA GLY A 175 22.05 -2.71 30.56
C GLY A 175 20.58 -2.64 30.98
N GLN A 176 20.29 -2.45 32.27
CA GLN A 176 18.92 -2.21 32.76
C GLN A 176 18.36 -0.92 32.18
N LEU A 177 19.13 0.17 32.21
CA LEU A 177 18.73 1.46 31.61
C LEU A 177 18.58 1.35 30.09
N ALA A 178 19.54 0.71 29.39
CA ALA A 178 19.51 0.50 27.95
C ALA A 178 18.25 -0.27 27.49
N ARG A 179 17.81 -1.28 28.25
CA ARG A 179 16.58 -2.03 27.95
C ARG A 179 15.31 -1.17 28.03
N LEU A 180 15.26 -0.20 28.93
CA LEU A 180 14.14 0.73 29.03
C LEU A 180 14.08 1.62 27.79
N PHE A 181 15.23 2.12 27.34
CA PHE A 181 15.32 2.86 26.08
C PHE A 181 14.97 2.01 24.85
N ALA A 182 15.41 0.75 24.81
CA ALA A 182 15.09 -0.18 23.72
C ALA A 182 13.58 -0.43 23.60
N GLN A 183 12.84 -0.40 24.71
CA GLN A 183 11.38 -0.49 24.76
C GLN A 183 10.66 0.78 24.27
N GLY A 184 11.39 1.82 23.86
CA GLY A 184 10.83 3.05 23.31
C GLY A 184 10.39 4.07 24.36
N LEU A 185 10.84 3.94 25.62
CA LEU A 185 10.62 4.98 26.61
C LEU A 185 11.39 6.25 26.23
N SER A 186 10.78 7.41 26.48
CA SER A 186 11.49 8.69 26.39
C SER A 186 12.62 8.73 27.43
N TYR A 187 13.58 9.63 27.22
CA TYR A 187 14.68 9.85 28.16
C TYR A 187 14.23 10.00 29.60
N GLU A 188 13.33 10.95 29.87
CA GLU A 188 12.81 11.17 31.23
C GLU A 188 12.13 9.92 31.81
N ASN A 189 11.29 9.24 31.03
CA ASN A 189 10.57 8.05 31.50
C ASN A 189 11.51 6.86 31.75
N ALA A 190 12.54 6.68 30.91
CA ALA A 190 13.51 5.61 31.09
C ALA A 190 14.32 5.81 32.38
N TRP A 191 14.69 7.05 32.70
CA TRP A 191 15.40 7.37 33.94
C TRP A 191 14.52 7.19 35.18
N ASP A 192 13.27 7.65 35.14
CA ASP A 192 12.33 7.48 36.25
C ASP A 192 12.09 5.99 36.54
N GLU A 193 11.88 5.19 35.49
CA GLU A 193 11.68 3.75 35.61
C GLU A 193 12.95 3.04 36.09
N PHE A 194 14.14 3.46 35.63
CA PHE A 194 15.41 2.93 36.13
C PHE A 194 15.57 3.17 37.64
N ILE A 195 15.26 4.37 38.12
CA ILE A 195 15.29 4.71 39.55
C ILE A 195 14.26 3.90 40.33
N ALA A 196 13.03 3.82 39.83
CA ALA A 196 11.94 3.09 40.48
C ALA A 196 12.26 1.61 40.68
N ASN A 197 13.04 1.03 39.76
CA ASN A 197 13.50 -0.36 39.82
C ASN A 197 14.84 -0.55 40.57
N GLY A 198 15.31 0.48 41.30
CA GLY A 198 16.50 0.38 42.15
C GLY A 198 17.82 0.48 41.39
N GLY A 199 17.82 1.19 40.26
CA GLY A 199 19.01 1.45 39.45
C GLY A 199 20.19 1.99 40.25
N ASN A 200 21.40 1.52 39.93
CA ASN A 200 22.64 1.90 40.61
C ASN A 200 23.42 2.96 39.82
N PHE A 201 23.82 4.02 40.50
CA PHE A 201 24.56 5.15 39.93
C PHE A 201 26.07 5.10 40.21
N HIS A 202 26.54 4.09 40.94
CA HIS A 202 27.91 3.98 41.41
C HIS A 202 28.57 2.71 40.87
N ASP A 203 29.90 2.77 40.70
CA ASP A 203 30.75 1.67 40.23
C ASP A 203 30.42 1.13 38.82
N ASN A 204 29.69 1.92 38.02
CA ASN A 204 29.38 1.58 36.63
C ASN A 204 30.65 1.63 35.77
N VAL A 205 30.82 0.62 34.92
CA VAL A 205 31.88 0.53 33.91
C VAL A 205 31.56 1.45 32.73
N LEU A 206 30.27 1.66 32.44
CA LEU A 206 29.80 2.57 31.41
C LEU A 206 29.12 3.80 32.03
N ASP A 207 29.35 4.98 31.43
CA ASP A 207 28.63 6.20 31.83
C ASP A 207 27.17 6.09 31.40
N LEU A 208 26.25 6.15 32.37
CA LEU A 208 24.83 6.02 32.13
C LEU A 208 24.25 7.16 31.28
N ASN A 209 24.83 8.37 31.34
CA ASN A 209 24.43 9.46 30.44
C ASN A 209 24.84 9.15 29.01
N CYS A 210 26.05 8.60 28.80
CA CYS A 210 26.47 8.18 27.46
C CYS A 210 25.57 7.06 26.90
N VAL A 211 25.04 6.18 27.76
CA VAL A 211 24.05 5.17 27.35
C VAL A 211 22.73 5.83 26.95
N GLY A 212 22.24 6.81 27.72
CA GLY A 212 21.07 7.59 27.34
C GLY A 212 21.25 8.31 26.00
N ASP A 213 22.33 9.08 25.85
CA ASP A 213 22.69 9.80 24.63
C ASP A 213 22.81 8.84 23.43
N LEU A 214 23.38 7.64 23.63
CA LEU A 214 23.49 6.64 22.58
C LEU A 214 22.11 6.21 22.05
N TYR A 215 21.14 5.97 22.93
CA TYR A 215 19.80 5.53 22.52
C TYR A 215 18.93 6.65 21.96
N GLU A 216 19.13 7.91 22.38
CA GLU A 216 18.51 9.06 21.71
C GLU A 216 18.99 9.21 20.26
N ASN A 217 20.23 8.82 20.00
CA ASN A 217 20.88 8.92 18.69
C ASN A 217 20.81 7.64 17.85
N ILE A 218 20.13 6.60 18.33
CA ILE A 218 19.81 5.38 17.56
C ILE A 218 18.34 5.46 17.21
N ASP A 219 18.06 5.91 16.00
CA ASP A 219 16.70 6.04 15.53
C ASP A 219 16.68 5.81 14.02
N THR A 220 15.70 5.05 13.55
CA THR A 220 15.62 4.64 12.15
C THR A 220 15.37 5.80 11.19
N ALA A 221 14.90 6.95 11.68
CA ALA A 221 14.64 8.15 10.87
C ALA A 221 15.85 9.09 10.79
N ILE A 222 16.79 9.04 11.74
CA ILE A 222 17.97 9.92 11.75
C ILE A 222 19.30 9.17 11.64
N GLY A 223 19.33 7.86 11.90
CA GLY A 223 20.51 7.00 11.78
C GLY A 223 21.14 6.59 13.12
N CYS A 224 22.45 6.33 13.12
CA CYS A 224 23.24 6.07 14.32
C CYS A 224 24.50 6.94 14.33
N TYR A 225 24.52 7.97 15.17
CA TYR A 225 25.61 8.97 15.19
C TYR A 225 26.78 8.62 16.10
N ASN A 226 26.62 7.65 17.01
CA ASN A 226 27.62 7.30 18.03
C ASN A 226 28.26 5.93 17.77
N MET A 227 28.53 5.61 16.51
CA MET A 227 29.19 4.35 16.12
C MET A 227 30.58 4.17 16.73
N ASP A 228 31.30 5.25 17.01
CA ASP A 228 32.61 5.19 17.67
C ASP A 228 32.51 4.59 19.08
N PHE A 229 31.47 4.97 19.86
CA PHE A 229 31.22 4.40 21.19
C PHE A 229 30.97 2.89 21.09
N ILE A 230 30.14 2.47 20.12
CA ILE A 230 29.82 1.06 19.90
C ILE A 230 31.10 0.29 19.54
N ASN A 231 31.87 0.80 18.57
CA ASN A 231 33.08 0.15 18.09
C ASN A 231 34.17 0.07 19.17
N GLU A 232 34.35 1.13 19.97
CA GLU A 232 35.33 1.16 21.06
C GLU A 232 34.97 0.18 22.18
N HIS A 233 33.67 0.04 22.50
CA HIS A 233 33.25 -0.72 23.67
C HIS A 233 32.81 -2.15 23.40
N PHE A 234 32.28 -2.43 22.21
CA PHE A 234 31.67 -3.71 21.82
C PHE A 234 32.24 -4.28 20.52
N GLY A 235 33.02 -3.52 19.77
CA GLY A 235 33.58 -3.91 18.49
C GLY A 235 32.63 -3.69 17.31
N GLU A 236 32.97 -4.27 16.16
CA GLU A 236 32.18 -4.13 14.93
C GLU A 236 30.77 -4.74 15.09
N VAL A 237 29.75 -3.99 14.66
CA VAL A 237 28.36 -4.45 14.69
C VAL A 237 28.17 -5.63 13.72
N PRO A 238 27.75 -6.80 14.20
CA PRO A 238 27.53 -7.95 13.35
C PRO A 238 26.33 -7.74 12.44
N GLU A 239 26.32 -8.40 11.28
CA GLU A 239 25.30 -8.21 10.24
C GLU A 239 23.86 -8.38 10.72
N HIS A 240 23.61 -9.34 11.64
CA HIS A 240 22.28 -9.59 12.19
C HIS A 240 21.76 -8.48 13.12
N ALA A 241 22.64 -7.58 13.57
CA ALA A 241 22.31 -6.46 14.44
C ALA A 241 22.28 -5.12 13.67
N LYS A 242 22.52 -5.15 12.36
CA LYS A 242 22.41 -3.98 11.48
C LYS A 242 20.98 -3.81 11.02
N VAL A 243 20.47 -2.60 11.14
CA VAL A 243 19.15 -2.20 10.63
C VAL A 243 19.37 -1.39 9.36
N TYR A 244 18.81 -1.89 8.26
CA TYR A 244 18.93 -1.31 6.94
C TYR A 244 17.65 -0.56 6.54
N GLY A 245 17.80 0.56 5.86
CA GLY A 245 16.70 1.31 5.28
C GLY A 245 17.16 2.22 4.16
N PHE A 246 16.26 3.04 3.64
CA PHE A 246 16.58 3.98 2.57
C PHE A 246 16.93 5.35 3.17
N ASP A 247 18.00 5.96 2.69
CA ASP A 247 18.44 7.30 3.12
C ASP A 247 17.41 8.40 2.80
N GLU A 248 16.63 8.20 1.74
CA GLU A 248 15.56 9.10 1.32
C GLU A 248 14.24 8.35 1.13
N PRO A 249 13.08 9.02 1.26
CA PRO A 249 11.78 8.40 1.04
C PRO A 249 11.69 7.81 -0.38
N VAL A 250 11.53 6.49 -0.48
CA VAL A 250 11.27 5.83 -1.76
C VAL A 250 9.84 6.15 -2.19
N ARG A 251 9.71 6.83 -3.32
CA ARG A 251 8.42 7.24 -3.91
C ARG A 251 8.42 6.94 -5.40
N ILE A 252 7.27 6.55 -5.93
CA ILE A 252 7.11 6.25 -7.35
C ILE A 252 7.55 7.43 -8.22
N ILE A 253 7.20 8.65 -7.82
CA ILE A 253 7.49 9.87 -8.58
C ILE A 253 9.01 10.10 -8.79
N TYR A 254 9.85 9.64 -7.87
CA TYR A 254 11.30 9.70 -8.01
C TYR A 254 11.81 8.59 -8.94
N MET A 255 11.23 7.39 -8.85
CA MET A 255 11.57 6.25 -9.71
C MET A 255 11.16 6.48 -11.17
N THR A 256 10.07 7.23 -11.39
CA THR A 256 9.61 7.61 -12.73
C THR A 256 10.28 8.88 -13.24
N ASP A 257 11.15 9.55 -12.48
CA ASP A 257 11.69 10.88 -12.82
C ASP A 257 10.58 11.85 -13.28
N MET A 258 9.59 12.07 -12.41
CA MET A 258 8.41 12.90 -12.71
C MET A 258 7.68 12.47 -14.00
N GLY A 259 7.71 11.18 -14.32
CA GLY A 259 7.08 10.58 -15.50
C GLY A 259 7.99 10.42 -16.73
N ASN A 260 9.23 10.93 -16.75
CA ASN A 260 10.16 10.73 -17.87
C ASN A 260 10.55 9.25 -18.07
N CYS A 261 10.54 8.47 -16.98
CA CYS A 261 10.82 7.04 -16.95
C CYS A 261 9.54 6.21 -16.72
N GLY A 262 8.36 6.77 -16.99
CA GLY A 262 7.08 6.10 -16.71
C GLY A 262 6.93 4.74 -17.41
N GLN A 263 7.38 4.61 -18.65
CA GLN A 263 7.39 3.33 -19.37
C GLN A 263 8.31 2.28 -18.72
N SER A 264 9.54 2.67 -18.38
CA SER A 264 10.49 1.80 -17.68
C SER A 264 9.93 1.35 -16.35
N PHE A 265 9.27 2.25 -15.62
CA PHE A 265 8.64 1.94 -14.35
C PHE A 265 7.54 0.88 -14.47
N THR A 266 6.61 1.07 -15.41
CA THR A 266 5.57 0.09 -15.68
C THR A 266 6.15 -1.25 -16.13
N HIS A 267 7.17 -1.23 -16.99
CA HIS A 267 7.82 -2.45 -17.46
C HIS A 267 8.44 -3.27 -16.31
N ILE A 268 9.21 -2.62 -15.44
CA ILE A 268 9.83 -3.25 -14.27
C ILE A 268 8.77 -3.76 -13.29
N SER A 269 7.74 -2.94 -13.02
CA SER A 269 6.64 -3.32 -12.12
C SER A 269 5.94 -4.59 -12.60
N LYS A 270 5.64 -4.68 -13.90
CA LYS A 270 5.07 -5.90 -14.52
C LYS A 270 6.03 -7.09 -14.39
N GLY A 271 7.33 -6.89 -14.57
CA GLY A 271 8.36 -7.91 -14.36
C GLY A 271 8.39 -8.46 -12.93
N CYS A 272 8.07 -7.63 -11.93
CA CYS A 272 7.92 -8.02 -10.53
C CYS A 272 6.50 -8.55 -10.19
N GLY A 273 5.65 -8.71 -11.20
CA GLY A 273 4.31 -9.28 -11.09
C GLY A 273 3.25 -8.33 -10.58
N PHE A 274 3.50 -7.01 -10.58
CA PHE A 274 2.47 -6.02 -10.29
C PHE A 274 1.61 -5.77 -11.53
N ASP A 275 0.33 -5.45 -11.31
CA ASP A 275 -0.66 -5.31 -12.37
C ASP A 275 -1.23 -3.89 -12.52
N GLY A 276 -0.76 -2.94 -11.71
CA GLY A 276 -1.07 -1.52 -11.84
C GLY A 276 -0.48 -0.72 -10.70
N VAL A 277 -0.96 0.51 -10.52
CA VAL A 277 -0.56 1.40 -9.42
C VAL A 277 -1.79 1.96 -8.73
N TRP A 278 -1.70 2.12 -7.41
CA TRP A 278 -2.61 2.96 -6.64
C TRP A 278 -1.80 3.90 -5.74
N ALA A 279 -1.87 5.21 -6.04
CA ALA A 279 -1.19 6.24 -5.27
C ALA A 279 -2.13 7.43 -5.03
N ASN A 280 -2.42 7.73 -3.76
CA ASN A 280 -3.34 8.82 -3.37
C ASN A 280 -4.74 8.62 -3.99
N SER A 281 -5.21 9.61 -4.77
CA SER A 281 -6.45 9.52 -5.55
C SER A 281 -6.26 8.82 -6.90
N GLU A 282 -5.03 8.60 -7.37
CA GLU A 282 -4.78 8.08 -8.71
C GLU A 282 -4.64 6.55 -8.74
N VAL A 283 -5.29 5.95 -9.73
CA VAL A 283 -5.22 4.52 -10.05
C VAL A 283 -4.75 4.40 -11.49
N VAL A 284 -3.72 3.59 -11.73
CA VAL A 284 -3.16 3.35 -13.06
C VAL A 284 -3.32 1.88 -13.42
N ALA A 285 -4.14 1.59 -14.44
CA ALA A 285 -4.25 0.25 -15.00
C ALA A 285 -3.21 0.05 -16.10
N PHE A 286 -2.51 -1.09 -16.08
CA PHE A 286 -1.49 -1.40 -17.08
C PHE A 286 -2.04 -2.07 -18.34
N GLU A 287 -3.29 -2.55 -18.33
CA GLU A 287 -3.92 -3.25 -19.44
C GLU A 287 -5.41 -2.91 -19.57
N ALA A 288 -5.89 -2.86 -20.81
CA ALA A 288 -7.25 -2.44 -21.11
C ALA A 288 -8.33 -3.38 -20.53
N ASN A 289 -8.04 -4.68 -20.45
CA ASN A 289 -8.96 -5.69 -19.90
C ASN A 289 -9.15 -5.61 -18.38
N GLN A 290 -8.38 -4.75 -17.70
CA GLN A 290 -8.54 -4.46 -16.28
C GLN A 290 -9.61 -3.41 -16.01
N ILE A 291 -10.26 -2.87 -17.04
CA ILE A 291 -11.17 -1.73 -16.92
C ILE A 291 -12.54 -2.12 -17.47
N LYS A 292 -13.59 -1.94 -16.66
CA LYS A 292 -14.97 -2.17 -17.06
C LYS A 292 -15.87 -1.04 -16.61
N SER A 293 -16.77 -0.61 -17.50
CA SER A 293 -17.68 0.49 -17.22
C SER A 293 -18.59 0.17 -16.05
N ALA A 294 -18.69 1.10 -15.10
CA ALA A 294 -19.62 1.01 -13.98
C ALA A 294 -21.04 1.49 -14.37
N THR A 295 -21.22 1.92 -15.62
CA THR A 295 -22.50 2.30 -16.21
C THR A 295 -22.63 1.73 -17.63
N GLY A 296 -23.80 1.22 -17.98
CA GLY A 296 -24.07 0.74 -19.34
C GLY A 296 -23.29 -0.52 -19.78
N ASN A 297 -22.54 -1.18 -18.87
CA ASN A 297 -22.01 -2.52 -19.15
C ASN A 297 -23.16 -3.53 -19.32
N ASN A 298 -23.00 -4.50 -20.21
CA ASN A 298 -24.02 -5.48 -20.56
C ASN A 298 -24.13 -6.65 -19.55
N GLY A 299 -23.32 -6.63 -18.49
CA GLY A 299 -23.26 -7.62 -17.43
C GLY A 299 -22.28 -8.78 -17.68
N GLN A 300 -21.55 -8.79 -18.80
CA GLN A 300 -20.63 -9.88 -19.13
C GLN A 300 -19.31 -9.84 -18.34
N PHE A 301 -18.77 -8.64 -18.05
CA PHE A 301 -17.46 -8.45 -17.39
C PHE A 301 -16.38 -9.41 -17.92
N SER A 302 -16.26 -9.53 -19.23
CA SER A 302 -15.33 -10.41 -19.93
C SER A 302 -13.88 -9.91 -19.84
N THR A 303 -12.93 -10.74 -20.25
CA THR A 303 -11.50 -10.36 -20.28
C THR A 303 -11.11 -9.62 -21.56
N ASP A 304 -12.07 -9.21 -22.39
CA ASP A 304 -11.79 -8.37 -23.56
C ASP A 304 -11.53 -6.91 -23.15
N ALA A 305 -11.03 -6.12 -24.11
CA ALA A 305 -10.73 -4.70 -23.90
C ALA A 305 -11.96 -3.78 -24.01
N ASN A 306 -13.15 -4.31 -24.36
CA ASN A 306 -14.35 -3.50 -24.46
C ASN A 306 -14.89 -3.26 -23.05
N ILE A 307 -15.03 -1.99 -22.66
CA ILE A 307 -15.43 -1.62 -21.30
C ILE A 307 -16.90 -1.98 -21.00
N TYR A 308 -17.72 -2.20 -22.02
CA TYR A 308 -19.14 -2.51 -21.89
C TYR A 308 -19.45 -4.02 -21.92
N HIS A 309 -18.44 -4.87 -22.10
CA HIS A 309 -18.54 -6.32 -22.11
C HIS A 309 -17.97 -6.97 -20.85
#